data_AF-A0AAD7VWX7-F1
#
_entry.id   AF-A0AAD7VWX7-F1
#
_cell.length_a   1.000
_cell.length_b   1.000
_cell.length_c   1.000
_cell.angle_alpha   90.00
_cell.angle_beta   90.00
_cell.angle_gamma   90.00
#
_symmetry.space_group_name_H-M   'P 1'
#
loop_
_entity.id
_entity.type
_entity.pdbx_description
1 polymer ?
#
loop_
_entity_poly.entity_id
_entity_poly.type
_entity_poly.pdbx_seq_one_letter_code
_entity_poly.pdbx_strand_id
1 'polypeptide(L)'
;MYMMEVSDDVKDVNLDVSLKVAGRTNSIKWTFINSNAYITRTEKTQIDKNLVVTAKGTSKGTLSVVTIYNALPDGNKTDCKNFELEVKLEKEKRVTYDNAEETYKLTIEM
;
A
#
# COMPACT_ATOMS: atom_id res chain seq x y z
N MET A 1 20.36 16.98 34.19
CA MET A 1 20.50 15.51 34.21
C MET A 1 19.40 14.98 35.10
N TYR A 2 18.42 14.29 34.53
CA TYR A 2 17.54 13.40 35.29
C TYR A 2 17.31 12.17 34.44
N MET A 3 17.97 11.07 34.84
CA MET A 3 17.63 9.74 34.38
C MET A 3 16.29 9.40 35.02
N MET A 4 15.26 9.22 34.20
CA MET A 4 13.99 8.70 34.68
C MET A 4 14.12 7.18 34.79
N GLU A 5 13.72 6.66 35.94
CA GLU A 5 13.92 5.29 36.41
C GLU A 5 13.64 4.24 35.33
N VAL A 6 14.64 3.39 35.09
CA VAL A 6 14.43 2.13 34.36
C VAL A 6 13.56 1.27 35.28
N SER A 7 12.28 1.14 34.92
CA SER A 7 11.49 0.02 35.44
C SER A 7 12.13 -1.26 34.91
N ASP A 8 12.65 -2.08 35.81
CA ASP A 8 13.17 -3.44 35.57
C ASP A 8 12.06 -4.43 35.17
N ASP A 9 11.26 -4.07 34.17
CA ASP A 9 10.47 -5.01 33.40
C ASP A 9 11.06 -4.98 31.99
N VAL A 10 12.12 -5.76 31.76
CA VAL A 10 12.39 -6.26 30.42
C VAL A 10 11.15 -7.05 30.05
N LYS A 11 10.18 -6.40 29.41
CA LYS A 11 8.95 -7.05 28.96
C LYS A 11 9.41 -8.17 28.05
N ASP A 12 9.30 -9.40 28.54
CA ASP A 12 9.62 -10.59 27.78
C ASP A 12 8.70 -10.59 26.56
N VAL A 13 9.30 -10.32 25.40
CA VAL A 13 8.58 -10.29 24.15
C VAL A 13 8.49 -11.73 23.69
N ASN A 14 7.27 -12.23 23.63
CA ASN A 14 6.97 -13.56 23.14
C ASN A 14 5.65 -13.50 22.39
N LEU A 15 5.75 -13.47 21.07
CA LEU A 15 4.61 -13.44 20.17
C LEU A 15 4.91 -14.21 18.89
N ASP A 16 4.18 -15.30 18.69
CA ASP A 16 4.14 -16.03 17.44
C ASP A 16 2.93 -15.55 16.61
N VAL A 17 3.20 -15.13 15.38
CA VAL A 17 2.19 -14.70 14.43
C VAL A 17 2.21 -15.62 13.22
N SER A 18 1.05 -16.13 12.83
CA SER A 18 0.87 -16.85 11.58
C SER A 18 -0.12 -16.12 10.68
N LEU A 19 0.27 -15.90 9.42
CA LEU A 19 -0.56 -15.34 8.37
C LEU A 19 -0.89 -16.44 7.36
N LYS A 20 -2.18 -16.76 7.21
CA LYS A 20 -2.70 -17.61 6.16
C LYS A 20 -3.42 -16.75 5.12
N VAL A 21 -3.03 -16.91 3.87
CA VAL A 21 -3.62 -16.21 2.72
C VAL A 21 -4.37 -17.23 1.88
N ALA A 22 -5.63 -16.96 1.56
CA ALA A 22 -6.42 -17.82 0.68
C ALA A 22 -5.70 -18.04 -0.66
N GLY A 23 -5.62 -19.30 -1.10
CA GLY A 23 -4.93 -19.70 -2.33
C GLY A 23 -3.43 -20.02 -2.16
N ARG A 24 -2.83 -19.78 -0.99
CA ARG A 24 -1.47 -20.26 -0.67
C ARG A 24 -1.53 -21.55 0.15
N THR A 25 -0.71 -22.53 -0.23
CA THR A 25 -0.61 -23.82 0.49
C THR A 25 0.00 -23.65 1.88
N ASN A 26 1.01 -22.80 2.00
CA ASN A 26 1.76 -22.60 3.25
C ASN A 26 1.37 -21.29 3.93
N SER A 27 1.26 -21.34 5.27
CA SER A 27 1.17 -20.15 6.11
C SER A 27 2.54 -19.51 6.29
N ILE A 28 2.58 -18.19 6.36
CA ILE A 28 3.77 -17.46 6.79
C ILE A 28 3.77 -17.40 8.31
N LYS A 29 4.96 -17.51 8.92
CA LYS A 29 5.13 -17.52 10.37
C LYS A 29 6.24 -16.56 10.76
N TRP A 30 5.98 -15.76 11.78
CA TRP A 30 6.95 -14.86 12.40
C TRP A 30 6.94 -15.05 13.90
N THR A 31 8.13 -15.00 14.49
CA THR A 31 8.30 -15.05 15.94
C THR A 31 8.98 -13.75 16.37
N PHE A 32 8.31 -13.04 17.27
CA PHE A 32 8.80 -11.81 17.87
C PHE A 32 9.31 -12.12 19.27
N ILE A 33 10.58 -11.82 19.47
CA ILE A 33 11.35 -11.97 20.72
C ILE A 33 12.10 -10.69 21.03
N ASN A 34 12.62 -10.52 22.24
CA ASN A 34 13.26 -9.26 22.67
C ASN A 34 14.31 -8.74 21.70
N SER A 35 15.10 -9.64 21.09
CA SER A 35 16.16 -9.26 20.14
C SER A 35 15.64 -8.72 18.81
N ASN A 36 14.38 -8.98 18.44
CA ASN A 36 13.81 -8.59 17.15
C ASN A 36 12.46 -7.85 17.26
N ALA A 37 12.03 -7.50 18.48
CA ALA A 37 10.73 -6.92 18.77
C ALA A 37 10.44 -5.62 18.01
N TYR A 38 11.48 -4.85 17.70
CA TYR A 38 11.38 -3.58 16.98
C TYR A 38 11.48 -3.72 15.44
N ILE A 39 11.72 -4.93 14.93
CA ILE A 39 11.81 -5.18 13.50
C ILE A 39 10.42 -5.47 12.93
N THR A 40 9.97 -4.60 12.03
CA THR A 40 8.68 -4.79 11.35
C THR A 40 8.74 -5.94 10.34
N ARG A 41 7.66 -6.72 10.24
CA ARG A 41 7.48 -7.79 9.24
C ARG A 41 6.39 -7.38 8.26
N THR A 42 6.61 -7.65 6.98
CA THR A 42 5.67 -7.29 5.91
C THR A 42 5.52 -8.46 4.95
N GLU A 43 4.31 -8.67 4.46
CA GLU A 43 4.01 -9.61 3.39
C GLU A 43 3.15 -8.91 2.33
N LYS A 44 3.46 -9.15 1.04
CA LYS A 44 2.63 -8.68 -0.07
C LYS A 44 1.70 -9.80 -0.55
N THR A 45 0.45 -9.44 -0.81
CA THR A 45 -0.59 -10.37 -1.28
C THR A 45 -1.51 -9.69 -2.30
N GLN A 46 -2.31 -10.48 -3.00
CA GLN A 46 -3.37 -9.99 -3.87
C GLN A 46 -4.53 -9.42 -3.03
N ILE A 47 -5.19 -8.40 -3.57
CA ILE A 47 -6.25 -7.59 -2.92
C ILE A 47 -7.52 -8.39 -2.57
N ASP A 48 -7.80 -9.45 -3.32
CA ASP A 48 -9.05 -10.21 -3.29
C ASP A 48 -8.95 -11.49 -2.44
N LYS A 49 -7.92 -11.61 -1.60
CA LYS A 49 -7.67 -12.82 -0.80
C LYS A 49 -7.99 -12.59 0.66
N ASN A 50 -8.75 -13.52 1.23
CA ASN A 50 -9.00 -13.56 2.66
C ASN A 50 -7.69 -13.79 3.43
N LEU A 51 -7.46 -12.97 4.45
CA LEU A 51 -6.32 -13.03 5.35
C LEU A 51 -6.79 -13.55 6.71
N VAL A 52 -6.19 -14.64 7.18
CA VAL A 52 -6.41 -15.16 8.53
C VAL A 52 -5.12 -14.99 9.31
N VAL A 53 -5.17 -14.13 10.33
CA VAL A 53 -4.04 -13.86 11.22
C VAL A 53 -4.30 -14.54 12.55
N THR A 54 -3.36 -15.36 12.99
CA THR A 54 -3.37 -15.98 14.31
C THR A 54 -2.18 -15.48 15.10
N ALA A 55 -2.44 -14.89 16.27
CA ALA A 55 -1.42 -14.42 17.19
C ALA A 55 -1.48 -15.26 18.48
N LYS A 56 -0.34 -15.76 18.94
CA LYS A 56 -0.20 -16.55 20.17
C LYS A 56 0.98 -16.03 20.96
N GLY A 57 0.80 -15.81 22.25
CA GLY A 57 1.84 -15.29 23.12
C GLY A 57 1.29 -14.34 24.17
N THR A 58 2.18 -13.73 24.94
CA THR A 58 1.84 -12.84 26.05
C THR A 58 2.00 -11.37 25.67
N SER A 59 2.73 -11.08 24.59
CA SER A 59 3.00 -9.71 24.15
C SER A 59 1.94 -9.21 23.17
N LYS A 60 1.89 -7.88 23.01
CA LYS A 60 0.99 -7.19 22.09
C LYS A 60 1.77 -6.67 20.88
N GLY A 61 1.10 -6.53 19.74
CA GLY A 61 1.65 -5.94 18.53
C GLY A 61 0.57 -5.25 17.71
N THR A 62 1.00 -4.43 16.76
CA THR A 62 0.10 -3.72 15.85
C THR A 62 0.22 -4.33 14.45
N LEU A 63 -0.92 -4.69 13.86
CA LEU A 63 -1.01 -5.10 12.46
C LEU A 63 -1.62 -3.95 11.64
N SER A 64 -0.92 -3.54 10.58
CA SER A 64 -1.46 -2.60 9.58
C SER A 64 -1.74 -3.35 8.28
N VAL A 65 -2.97 -3.21 7.77
CA VAL A 65 -3.37 -3.77 6.48
C VAL A 65 -3.57 -2.63 5.51
N VAL A 66 -2.75 -2.59 4.47
CA VAL A 66 -2.77 -1.54 3.46
C VAL A 66 -3.20 -2.14 2.13
N THR A 67 -4.28 -1.60 1.57
CA THR A 67 -4.80 -1.99 0.27
C THR A 67 -4.50 -0.89 -0.75
N ILE A 68 -3.72 -1.22 -1.77
CA ILE A 68 -3.38 -0.31 -2.87
C ILE A 68 -4.23 -0.71 -4.09
N TYR A 69 -4.99 0.23 -4.62
CA TYR A 69 -5.86 0.02 -5.78
C TYR A 69 -5.95 1.28 -6.64
N ASN A 70 -6.28 1.10 -7.92
CA ASN A 70 -6.59 2.22 -8.80
C ASN A 70 -8.04 2.65 -8.57
N ALA A 71 -8.25 3.91 -8.22
CA ALA A 71 -9.57 4.53 -8.12
C ALA A 71 -9.76 5.50 -9.28
N LEU A 72 -11.00 5.64 -9.75
CA LEU A 72 -11.34 6.81 -10.55
C LEU A 72 -11.20 8.03 -9.63
N PRO A 73 -10.48 9.09 -10.05
CA PRO A 73 -10.43 10.33 -9.30
C PRO A 73 -11.85 10.83 -9.04
N ASP A 74 -12.13 11.29 -7.82
CA ASP A 74 -13.37 12.02 -7.55
C ASP A 74 -13.40 13.22 -8.49
N GLY A 75 -14.40 13.31 -9.38
CA GLY A 75 -14.48 14.33 -10.43
C GLY A 75 -14.48 15.78 -9.94
N ASN A 76 -14.51 15.99 -8.62
CA ASN A 76 -14.51 17.28 -7.95
C ASN A 76 -13.18 17.62 -7.24
N LYS A 77 -12.10 16.84 -7.43
CA LYS A 77 -10.84 17.05 -6.68
C LYS A 77 -9.59 17.04 -7.55
N THR A 78 -9.56 17.98 -8.49
CA THR A 78 -8.31 18.62 -8.88
C THR A 78 -8.56 20.13 -8.83
N ASP A 79 -8.50 20.70 -7.62
CA ASP A 79 -8.32 22.14 -7.50
C ASP A 79 -6.93 22.43 -8.05
N CYS A 80 -6.83 22.77 -9.32
CA CYS A 80 -5.60 23.24 -9.93
C CYS A 80 -5.23 24.59 -9.29
N LYS A 81 -4.57 24.57 -8.13
CA LYS A 81 -4.39 25.77 -7.27
C LYS A 81 -3.39 26.80 -7.79
N ASN A 82 -2.44 26.35 -8.61
CA ASN A 82 -1.28 27.16 -8.99
C ASN A 82 -1.21 27.47 -10.48
N PHE A 83 -1.75 26.57 -11.32
CA PHE A 83 -1.72 26.68 -12.77
C PHE A 83 -2.99 26.07 -13.33
N GLU A 84 -3.60 26.74 -14.28
CA GLU A 84 -4.67 26.19 -15.10
C GLU A 84 -4.05 25.61 -16.37
N LEU A 85 -4.52 24.45 -16.80
CA LEU A 85 -4.07 23.80 -18.03
C LEU A 85 -5.30 23.27 -18.74
N GLU A 86 -5.54 23.75 -19.95
CA GLU A 86 -6.59 23.21 -20.80
C GLU A 86 -5.98 22.17 -21.74
N VAL A 87 -6.54 20.96 -21.70
CA VAL A 87 -6.12 19.86 -22.57
C VAL A 87 -7.28 19.49 -23.49
N LYS A 88 -7.06 19.65 -24.80
CA LYS A 88 -8.02 19.28 -25.84
C LYS A 88 -7.44 18.13 -26.65
N LEU A 89 -8.24 17.07 -26.81
CA LEU A 89 -7.91 15.95 -27.70
C LEU A 89 -8.97 15.86 -28.79
N GLU A 90 -8.58 16.16 -30.01
CA GLU A 90 -9.50 16.25 -31.15
C GLU A 90 -9.16 15.17 -32.17
N LYS A 91 -10.16 14.42 -32.64
CA LYS A 91 -9.96 13.44 -33.71
C LYS A 91 -9.76 14.15 -35.04
N GLU A 92 -8.65 13.88 -35.71
CA GLU A 92 -8.34 14.41 -37.03
C GLU A 92 -9.13 13.67 -38.10
N LYS A 93 -9.54 14.40 -39.14
CA LYS A 93 -10.35 13.84 -40.24
C LYS A 93 -9.58 12.84 -41.10
N ARG A 94 -8.25 12.92 -41.07
CA ARG A 94 -7.36 12.10 -41.88
C ARG A 94 -6.37 11.41 -40.98
N VAL A 95 -6.08 10.16 -41.31
CA VAL A 95 -4.94 9.45 -40.76
C VAL A 95 -3.68 10.05 -41.36
N THR A 96 -2.77 10.52 -40.52
CA THR A 96 -1.53 11.18 -40.97
C THR A 96 -0.29 10.30 -40.84
N TYR A 97 -0.42 9.09 -40.30
CA TYR A 97 0.70 8.17 -40.09
C TYR A 97 0.40 6.79 -40.70
N ASP A 98 1.37 6.24 -41.42
CA ASP A 98 1.20 4.95 -42.09
C ASP A 98 0.99 3.83 -41.07
N ASN A 99 -0.03 3.01 -41.30
CA ASN A 99 -0.52 1.94 -40.42
C ASN A 99 -1.22 2.41 -39.12
N ALA A 100 -1.53 3.70 -38.98
CA ALA A 100 -2.41 4.15 -37.89
C ALA A 100 -3.89 4.02 -38.30
N GLU A 101 -4.75 3.62 -37.37
CA GLU A 101 -6.20 3.57 -37.61
C GLU A 101 -6.84 4.96 -37.50
N GLU A 102 -6.32 5.79 -36.61
CA GLU A 102 -6.84 7.10 -36.29
C GLU A 102 -5.70 8.08 -36.00
N THR A 103 -5.96 9.37 -36.14
CA THR A 103 -5.04 10.43 -35.75
C THR A 103 -5.77 11.38 -34.82
N TYR A 104 -5.10 11.81 -33.75
CA TYR A 104 -5.63 12.77 -32.80
C TYR A 104 -4.66 13.93 -32.66
N LYS A 105 -5.21 15.15 -32.61
CA LYS A 105 -4.48 16.35 -32.27
C LYS A 105 -4.65 16.63 -30.79
N LEU A 106 -3.53 16.59 -30.06
CA LEU A 106 -3.46 17.01 -28.67
C LEU A 106 -3.03 18.48 -28.62
N THR A 107 -3.88 19.32 -28.05
CA THR A 107 -3.57 20.73 -27.79
C THR A 107 -3.50 20.95 -26.28
N ILE A 108 -2.42 21.57 -25.83
CA ILE A 108 -2.18 21.91 -24.41
C ILE A 108 -2.02 23.42 -24.33
N GLU A 109 -2.92 24.09 -23.61
CA GLU A 109 -2.95 25.54 -23.44
C GLU A 109 -2.76 25.87 -21.95
N MET A 110 -1.86 26.81 -21.66
CA MET A 110 -1.56 27.31 -20.32
C MET A 110 -2.18 28.69 -20.12
#